data_AF-H5V4T8-F1
#
_entry.id   AF-H5V4T8-F1
#
_cell.length_a   1.000
_cell.length_b   1.000
_cell.length_c   1.000
_cell.angle_alpha   90.00
_cell.angle_beta   90.00
_cell.angle_gamma   90.00
#
_symmetry.space_group_name_H-M   'P 1'
#
loop_
_entity.id
_entity.type
_entity.pdbx_description
1 polymer ?
#
loop_
_entity_poly.entity_id
_entity_poly.type
_entity_poly.pdbx_seq_one_letter_code
_entity_poly.pdbx_strand_id
1 'polypeptide(L)'
;MFFLKKRGRATSRIVFALGLSSVFTNVAFANDQHYDSLILQARSGNVQPALRYFDSTNDLNNEKIADWMQIASWSHNDALVINLYDRYKMNTLPLRAYQAVATAYRNEKTLFGVSTDMEILN
;
A
#
# COMPACT_ATOMS: atom_id res chain seq x y z
N MET A 1 6.45 54.22 -14.09
CA MET A 1 7.67 53.71 -14.75
C MET A 1 7.84 52.24 -14.37
N PHE A 2 7.92 51.38 -15.38
CA PHE A 2 8.01 49.92 -15.33
C PHE A 2 9.29 49.42 -14.66
N PHE A 3 9.27 48.25 -14.00
CA PHE A 3 9.95 47.01 -14.45
C PHE A 3 9.90 45.86 -13.41
N LEU A 4 9.49 44.67 -13.86
CA LEU A 4 9.43 43.39 -13.13
C LEU A 4 10.82 42.86 -12.73
N LYS A 5 10.90 42.09 -11.64
CA LYS A 5 11.92 41.03 -11.53
C LYS A 5 11.47 39.78 -10.75
N LYS A 6 11.15 38.75 -11.54
CA LYS A 6 11.20 37.29 -11.34
C LYS A 6 10.86 36.70 -9.97
N ARG A 7 9.72 35.99 -9.93
CA ARG A 7 9.44 34.86 -9.03
C ARG A 7 10.57 33.82 -9.14
N GLY A 8 11.42 33.74 -8.13
CA GLY A 8 12.39 32.66 -7.96
C GLY A 8 11.68 31.40 -7.46
N ARG A 9 11.64 30.37 -8.32
CA ARG A 9 11.25 29.00 -7.95
C ARG A 9 12.37 28.45 -7.06
N ALA A 10 12.17 28.45 -5.75
CA ALA A 10 12.92 27.59 -4.85
C ALA A 10 12.05 26.35 -4.59
N THR A 11 12.32 25.35 -5.42
CA THR A 11 11.99 23.93 -5.32
C THR A 11 11.68 23.52 -3.89
N SER A 12 10.40 23.58 -3.51
CA SER A 12 9.91 22.95 -2.30
C SER A 12 10.13 21.46 -2.48
N ARG A 13 11.22 20.95 -1.90
CA ARG A 13 11.39 19.53 -1.71
C ARG A 13 10.25 19.14 -0.79
N ILE A 14 9.15 18.68 -1.37
CA ILE A 14 8.09 18.03 -0.63
C ILE A 14 8.72 16.76 -0.11
N VAL A 15 9.33 16.87 1.06
CA VAL A 15 9.69 15.74 1.89
C VAL A 15 8.35 15.15 2.29
N PHE A 16 7.86 14.21 1.49
CA PHE A 16 6.82 13.27 1.88
C PHE A 16 7.44 12.32 2.91
N ALA A 17 7.84 12.86 4.06
CA ALA A 17 7.91 12.09 5.28
C ALA A 17 6.45 11.86 5.67
N LEU A 18 5.83 10.84 5.06
CA LEU A 18 4.67 10.19 5.64
C LEU A 18 5.14 9.69 6.99
N GLY A 19 4.94 10.53 8.00
CA GLY A 19 4.95 10.08 9.38
C GLY A 19 4.08 8.84 9.41
N LEU A 20 4.67 7.72 9.84
CA LEU A 20 3.93 6.65 10.48
C LEU A 20 3.24 7.28 11.70
N SER A 21 2.16 8.02 11.48
CA SER A 21 1.25 8.35 12.56
C SER A 21 0.57 7.04 12.89
N SER A 22 1.12 6.39 13.92
CA SER A 22 0.54 5.25 14.59
C SER A 22 -0.91 5.55 14.95
N VAL A 23 -1.83 5.09 14.10
CA VAL A 23 -3.22 4.90 14.49
C VAL A 23 -3.56 3.42 14.30
N PHE A 24 -2.85 2.58 15.05
CA PHE A 24 -3.27 1.20 15.27
C PHE A 24 -4.14 1.16 16.52
N THR A 25 -5.38 1.59 16.39
CA THR A 25 -6.42 1.21 17.35
C THR A 25 -7.52 0.51 16.60
N ASN A 26 -7.30 -0.77 16.33
CA ASN A 26 -8.34 -1.78 16.27
C ASN A 26 -7.69 -3.05 16.80
N VAL A 27 -7.75 -3.21 18.11
CA VAL A 27 -7.24 -4.41 18.77
C VAL A 27 -8.35 -5.45 18.68
N ALA A 28 -8.24 -6.33 17.69
CA ALA A 28 -9.06 -7.53 17.59
C ALA A 28 -8.29 -8.67 18.26
N PHE A 29 -8.37 -8.74 19.59
CA PHE A 29 -7.84 -9.86 20.36
C PHE A 29 -8.67 -11.11 20.09
N ALA A 30 -8.11 -12.08 19.36
CA ALA A 30 -8.47 -13.50 19.44
C ALA A 30 -7.54 -14.33 18.54
N ASN A 31 -6.72 -15.19 19.17
CA ASN A 31 -5.73 -16.12 18.58
C ASN A 31 -4.30 -15.56 18.40
N ASP A 32 -3.96 -14.54 19.19
CA ASP A 32 -3.01 -13.47 18.90
C ASP A 32 -1.53 -13.84 18.69
N GLN A 33 -0.95 -14.84 19.35
CA GLN A 33 0.52 -15.02 19.32
C GLN A 33 1.08 -15.33 17.92
N HIS A 34 0.45 -16.24 17.17
CA HIS A 34 0.92 -16.57 15.82
C HIS A 34 0.61 -15.44 14.85
N TYR A 35 -0.61 -14.89 14.92
CA TYR A 35 -1.04 -13.79 14.07
C TYR A 35 -0.18 -12.53 14.27
N ASP A 36 0.02 -12.09 15.52
CA ASP A 36 0.86 -10.94 15.86
C ASP A 36 2.30 -11.15 15.41
N SER A 37 2.83 -12.37 15.54
CA SER A 37 4.19 -12.67 15.07
C SER A 37 4.32 -12.49 13.55
N LEU A 38 3.25 -12.76 12.78
CA LEU A 38 3.23 -12.57 11.33
C LEU A 38 3.14 -11.08 10.98
N ILE A 39 2.33 -10.30 11.70
CA ILE A 39 2.24 -8.85 11.51
C ILE A 39 3.58 -8.18 11.84
N LEU A 40 4.22 -8.57 12.95
CA LEU A 40 5.53 -8.04 13.34
C LEU A 40 6.62 -8.40 12.32
N GLN A 41 6.63 -9.64 11.82
CA GLN A 41 7.55 -10.06 10.76
C GLN A 41 7.32 -9.26 9.48
N ALA A 42 6.07 -9.10 9.07
CA ALA A 42 5.71 -8.31 7.89
C ALA A 42 6.16 -6.85 8.02
N ARG A 43 6.02 -6.24 9.21
CA ARG A 43 6.56 -4.90 9.48
C ARG A 43 8.08 -4.83 9.49
N SER A 44 8.75 -5.90 9.93
CA SER A 44 10.21 -6.01 9.88
C SER A 44 10.75 -6.19 8.44
N GLY A 45 9.86 -6.31 7.45
CA GLY A 45 10.19 -6.51 6.04
C GLY A 45 10.00 -7.95 5.56
N ASN A 46 9.73 -8.91 6.45
CA ASN A 46 9.47 -10.30 6.09
C ASN A 46 7.97 -10.57 5.93
N VAL A 47 7.43 -10.16 4.79
CA VAL A 47 5.99 -10.27 4.44
C VAL A 47 5.57 -11.67 3.97
N GLN A 48 6.50 -12.49 3.47
CA GLN A 48 6.19 -13.82 2.90
C GLN A 48 5.47 -14.78 3.86
N PRO A 49 5.90 -14.95 5.14
CA PRO A 49 5.20 -15.85 6.05
C PRO A 49 3.76 -15.41 6.32
N ALA A 50 3.52 -14.10 6.40
CA ALA A 50 2.17 -13.55 6.55
C ALA A 50 1.33 -13.83 5.30
N LEU A 51 1.85 -13.55 4.10
CA LEU A 51 1.15 -13.83 2.85
C LEU A 51 0.81 -15.32 2.69
N ARG A 52 1.73 -16.23 3.02
CA ARG A 52 1.48 -17.67 2.99
C ARG A 52 0.39 -18.09 3.98
N TYR A 53 0.37 -17.50 5.17
CA TYR A 53 -0.66 -17.78 6.17
C TYR A 53 -2.04 -17.38 5.65
N PHE A 54 -2.19 -16.18 5.08
CA PHE A 54 -3.46 -15.74 4.49
C PHE A 54 -3.88 -16.61 3.30
N ASP A 55 -2.95 -17.01 2.43
CA ASP A 55 -3.24 -17.87 1.28
C ASP A 55 -3.69 -19.28 1.70
N SER A 56 -3.14 -19.80 2.80
CA SER A 56 -3.53 -21.11 3.37
C SER A 56 -4.83 -21.08 4.19
N THR A 57 -5.28 -19.89 4.60
CA THR A 57 -6.43 -19.72 5.49
C THR A 57 -7.69 -19.42 4.67
N ASN A 58 -8.71 -20.26 4.78
CA ASN A 58 -9.99 -20.04 4.08
C ASN A 58 -10.99 -19.16 4.88
N ASP A 59 -10.81 -19.05 6.20
CA ASP A 59 -11.69 -18.28 7.08
C ASP A 59 -11.17 -16.83 7.29
N LEU A 60 -11.18 -16.08 6.18
CA LEU A 60 -10.78 -14.68 6.16
C LEU A 60 -12.01 -13.77 6.24
N ASN A 61 -12.15 -13.08 7.37
CA ASN A 61 -13.10 -11.99 7.51
C ASN A 61 -12.62 -10.74 6.76
N ASN A 62 -13.52 -9.81 6.43
CA ASN A 62 -13.23 -8.59 5.66
C ASN A 62 -12.10 -7.74 6.26
N GLU A 63 -11.96 -7.72 7.59
CA GLU A 63 -10.84 -7.06 8.27
C GLU A 63 -9.50 -7.75 7.99
N LYS A 64 -9.45 -9.09 8.03
CA LYS A 64 -8.23 -9.87 7.72
C LYS A 64 -7.85 -9.73 6.25
N ILE A 65 -8.83 -9.62 5.35
CA ILE A 65 -8.60 -9.36 3.92
C ILE A 65 -7.96 -7.97 3.73
N ALA A 66 -8.43 -6.97 4.47
CA ALA A 66 -7.84 -5.63 4.42
C ALA A 66 -6.41 -5.60 4.98
N ASP A 67 -6.16 -6.29 6.09
CA ASP A 67 -4.83 -6.46 6.64
C ASP A 67 -3.91 -7.19 5.65
N TRP A 68 -4.42 -8.20 4.95
CA TRP A 68 -3.69 -8.90 3.88
C TRP A 68 -3.28 -7.95 2.75
N MET A 69 -4.19 -7.12 2.25
CA MET A 69 -3.88 -6.10 1.23
C MET A 69 -2.86 -5.08 1.74
N GLN A 70 -2.96 -4.68 3.00
CA GLN A 70 -2.03 -3.74 3.63
C GLN A 70 -0.62 -4.34 3.77
N ILE A 71 -0.50 -5.61 4.15
CA ILE A 71 0.77 -6.34 4.26
C ILE A 71 1.39 -6.57 2.88
N ALA A 72 0.57 -6.91 1.87
CA ALA A 72 1.03 -7.00 0.49
C ALA A 72 1.61 -5.66 0.00
N SER A 73 0.99 -4.54 0.39
CA SER A 73 1.50 -3.19 0.08
C SER A 73 2.88 -2.91 0.71
N TRP A 74 3.20 -3.45 1.89
CA TRP A 74 4.54 -3.31 2.49
C TRP A 74 5.63 -3.94 1.62
N SER A 75 5.31 -5.01 0.90
CA SER A 75 6.23 -5.67 -0.03
C SER A 75 6.42 -4.94 -1.36
N HIS A 76 5.75 -3.80 -1.57
CA HIS A 76 5.65 -3.10 -2.86
C HIS A 76 5.11 -4.01 -3.99
N ASN A 77 4.37 -5.05 -3.64
CA ASN A 77 3.77 -5.94 -4.62
C ASN A 77 2.37 -5.45 -4.99
N ASP A 78 2.34 -4.34 -5.73
CA ASP A 78 1.12 -3.67 -6.15
C ASP A 78 0.21 -4.59 -7.00
N ALA A 79 0.82 -5.48 -7.79
CA ALA A 79 0.09 -6.48 -8.58
C ALA A 79 -0.69 -7.48 -7.71
N LEU A 80 -0.10 -7.95 -6.60
CA LEU A 80 -0.82 -8.81 -5.65
C LEU A 80 -1.97 -8.06 -4.97
N VAL A 81 -1.77 -6.79 -4.59
CA VAL A 81 -2.84 -5.96 -3.99
C VAL A 81 -4.03 -5.83 -4.94
N ILE A 82 -3.77 -5.56 -6.22
CA ILE A 82 -4.80 -5.45 -7.26
C ILE A 82 -5.51 -6.79 -7.48
N ASN A 83 -4.77 -7.91 -7.51
CA ASN A 83 -5.36 -9.24 -7.67
C ASN A 83 -6.29 -9.62 -6.49
N LEU A 84 -5.84 -9.37 -5.26
CA LEU A 84 -6.65 -9.59 -4.07
C LEU A 84 -7.90 -8.71 -4.08
N TYR A 85 -7.77 -7.46 -4.52
CA TYR A 85 -8.93 -6.59 -4.67
C TYR A 85 -9.92 -7.14 -5.69
N ASP A 86 -9.45 -7.56 -6.88
CA ASP A 86 -10.34 -8.12 -7.89
C ASP A 86 -11.11 -9.36 -7.38
N ARG A 87 -10.42 -10.20 -6.60
CA ARG A 87 -11.00 -11.39 -5.95
C ARG A 87 -12.05 -11.04 -4.89
N TYR A 88 -11.80 -10.03 -4.07
CA TYR A 88 -12.62 -9.72 -2.88
C TYR A 88 -13.46 -8.43 -3.00
N LYS A 89 -13.47 -7.75 -4.16
CA LYS A 89 -14.24 -6.49 -4.39
C LYS A 89 -15.75 -6.63 -4.18
N MET A 90 -16.27 -7.86 -4.25
CA MET A 90 -17.69 -8.14 -3.99
C MET A 90 -18.03 -8.15 -2.49
N ASN A 91 -17.02 -8.25 -1.62
CA ASN A 91 -17.19 -8.16 -0.17
C ASN A 91 -17.15 -6.71 0.30
N THR A 92 -17.79 -6.43 1.44
CA THR A 92 -17.73 -5.12 2.10
C THR A 92 -16.37 -4.90 2.76
N LEU A 93 -15.41 -4.42 1.98
CA LEU A 93 -14.06 -4.15 2.45
C LEU A 93 -14.00 -2.83 3.25
N PRO A 94 -13.20 -2.76 4.32
CA PRO A 94 -12.98 -1.51 5.05
C PRO A 94 -12.11 -0.53 4.25
N LEU A 95 -12.19 0.76 4.60
CA LEU A 95 -11.50 1.85 3.88
C LEU A 95 -9.99 1.62 3.66
N ARG A 96 -9.34 0.91 4.58
CA ARG A 96 -7.90 0.58 4.55
C ARG A 96 -7.52 -0.23 3.31
N ALA A 97 -8.36 -1.18 2.91
CA ALA A 97 -8.17 -1.98 1.70
C ALA A 97 -8.13 -1.08 0.46
N TYR A 98 -9.08 -0.15 0.35
CA TYR A 98 -9.15 0.79 -0.78
C TYR A 98 -7.95 1.74 -0.84
N GLN A 99 -7.39 2.16 0.29
CA GLN A 99 -6.19 3.01 0.31
C GLN A 99 -4.96 2.28 -0.24
N ALA A 100 -4.77 1.01 0.15
CA ALA A 100 -3.69 0.17 -0.38
C ALA A 100 -3.86 -0.04 -1.89
N VAL A 101 -5.08 -0.37 -2.32
CA VAL A 101 -5.43 -0.60 -3.74
C VAL A 101 -5.27 0.66 -4.58
N ALA A 102 -5.73 1.82 -4.10
CA ALA A 102 -5.56 3.09 -4.81
C ALA A 102 -4.08 3.45 -4.99
N THR A 103 -3.25 3.15 -3.98
CA THR A 103 -1.79 3.34 -4.06
C THR A 103 -1.19 2.39 -5.10
N ALA A 104 -1.60 1.12 -5.10
CA ALA A 104 -1.14 0.13 -6.07
C ALA A 104 -1.48 0.52 -7.52
N TYR A 105 -2.74 0.90 -7.79
CA TYR A 105 -3.16 1.40 -9.11
C TYR A 105 -2.42 2.68 -9.53
N ARG A 106 -2.13 3.57 -8.57
CA ARG A 106 -1.35 4.78 -8.86
C ARG A 106 0.07 4.42 -9.28
N ASN A 107 0.71 3.49 -8.59
CA ASN A 107 2.07 3.05 -8.90
C ASN A 107 2.12 2.39 -10.28
N GLU A 108 1.17 1.49 -10.58
CA GLU A 108 1.02 0.87 -11.90
C GLU A 108 0.92 1.92 -13.01
N LYS A 109 0.01 2.90 -12.87
CA LYS A 109 -0.15 3.97 -13.85
C LYS A 109 1.12 4.83 -14.02
N THR A 110 1.83 5.07 -12.92
CA THR A 110 3.09 5.85 -12.94
C THR A 110 4.17 5.10 -13.71
N LEU A 111 4.30 3.78 -13.48
CA LEU A 111 5.24 2.93 -14.20
C LEU A 111 4.95 2.93 -15.71
N PHE A 112 3.68 2.83 -16.11
CA PHE A 112 3.31 2.87 -17.53
C PHE A 112 3.69 4.19 -18.21
N GLY A 113 3.48 5.33 -17.55
CA GLY A 113 3.87 6.64 -18.10
C GLY A 113 5.38 6.82 -18.23
N VAL A 114 6.16 6.35 -17.25
CA VAL A 114 7.64 6.41 -17.28
C VAL A 114 8.21 5.54 -18.41
N SER A 115 7.58 4.41 -18.72
CA SER A 115 7.99 3.55 -19.83
C SER A 115 7.79 4.19 -21.20
N THR A 116 6.77 5.04 -21.36
CA THR A 116 6.48 5.70 -22.65
C THR A 116 7.44 6.85 -22.93
N ASP A 117 7.88 7.58 -21.90
CA ASP A 117 8.86 8.67 -22.03
C ASP A 117 10.27 8.17 -22.39
N MET A 118 10.61 6.91 -22.07
CA MET A 118 11.90 6.28 -22.42
C MET A 118 11.94 5.73 -23.85
N GLU A 119 10.79 5.52 -24.50
CA GLU A 119 10.70 5.02 -25.88
C GLU A 119 10.76 6.16 -26.92
N ILE A 120 10.46 7.41 -26.51
CA ILE A 120 10.54 8.61 -27.36
C ILE A 120 11.98 9.18 -27.46
N LEU A 121 12.92 8.63 -26.68
CA LEU A 121 14.31 9.10 -26.60
C LEU A 121 15.34 8.17 -27.27
N ASN A 122 14.89 7.22 -28.10
CA ASN A 122 15.74 6.37 -28.94
C ASN A 122 15.26 6.39 -30.39
#